data_AF-A0A2V3J0Y7-F1
#
_entry.id   AF-A0A2V3J0Y7-F1
#
_cell.length_a   1.000
_cell.length_b   1.000
_cell.length_c   1.000
_cell.angle_alpha   90.00
_cell.angle_beta   90.00
_cell.angle_gamma   90.00
#
_symmetry.space_group_name_H-M   'P 1'
#
loop_
_entity.id
_entity.type
_entity.pdbx_description
1 polymer ?
#
loop_
_entity_poly.entity_id
_entity_poly.type
_entity_poly.pdbx_seq_one_letter_code
_entity_poly.pdbx_strand_id
1 'polypeptide(L)'
;MCHQGLAFLHATPEFQQRYSETVIERIYFGCTRQHNGRLTLQDVKRSRLLRTLLVVDEEEDINRERQFFSYEHFYVLYCRFWELDSNHDLQIDREDLMRYGSHSLTSRIVERIFGGYARPLDSPENPGFMSYTDFIWFCLSEEDKTSDTAIDYWFRCVDRDGDGLITMYDMEFFYKEQLHRMECFGHEPVQIKDILCQLLDMIKPNVKPPVIRRKDLKRCRLAGNFFNVLFNLNKFFAIEARDPLQIRQEHATPELTDWDRFAALEYLRLSAEEEEGEEESWEEVGDAANPLMAGEAPF
;
A
#
# COMPACT_ATOMS: atom_id res chain seq x y z
N MET A 1 23.53 13.20 -16.98
CA MET A 1 23.63 13.67 -15.59
C MET A 1 22.48 13.04 -14.84
N CYS A 2 22.78 12.20 -13.87
CA CYS A 2 21.79 11.64 -12.95
C CYS A 2 21.69 12.57 -11.73
N HIS A 3 20.51 12.60 -11.10
CA HIS A 3 20.24 13.38 -9.90
C HIS A 3 21.24 13.04 -8.79
N GLN A 4 21.85 14.05 -8.15
CA GLN A 4 22.92 13.82 -7.17
C GLN A 4 22.46 12.97 -5.99
N GLY A 5 21.24 13.19 -5.51
CA GLY A 5 20.60 12.38 -4.46
C GLY A 5 20.35 10.90 -4.83
N LEU A 6 20.69 10.45 -6.03
CA LEU A 6 20.61 9.04 -6.46
C LEU A 6 21.97 8.50 -6.94
N ALA A 7 23.06 9.24 -6.75
CA ALA A 7 24.38 8.84 -7.27
C ALA A 7 24.87 7.50 -6.70
N PHE A 8 24.48 7.17 -5.46
CA PHE A 8 24.84 5.91 -4.81
C PHE A 8 24.26 4.68 -5.51
N LEU A 9 23.12 4.81 -6.21
CA LEU A 9 22.51 3.71 -6.97
C LEU A 9 23.32 3.29 -8.20
N HIS A 10 24.30 4.09 -8.63
CA HIS A 10 25.18 3.70 -9.73
C HIS A 10 26.03 2.46 -9.43
N ALA A 11 26.27 2.18 -8.15
CA ALA A 11 27.00 0.99 -7.72
C ALA A 11 26.14 -0.30 -7.80
N THR A 12 24.81 -0.18 -7.85
CA THR A 12 23.86 -1.30 -7.71
C THR A 12 22.81 -1.32 -8.84
N PRO A 13 23.16 -1.84 -10.04
CA PRO A 13 22.26 -1.82 -11.20
C PRO A 13 20.90 -2.49 -10.99
N GLU A 14 20.84 -3.55 -10.17
CA GLU A 14 19.59 -4.25 -9.85
C GLU A 14 18.63 -3.36 -9.03
N PHE A 15 19.16 -2.64 -8.03
CA PHE A 15 18.39 -1.65 -7.27
C PHE A 15 17.99 -0.46 -8.12
N GLN A 16 18.87 -0.03 -9.04
CA GLN A 16 18.53 1.03 -10.00
C GLN A 16 17.34 0.64 -10.88
N GLN A 17 17.29 -0.61 -11.35
CA GLN A 17 16.16 -1.12 -12.11
C GLN A 17 14.89 -1.13 -11.25
N ARG A 18 14.94 -1.67 -10.03
CA ARG A 18 13.78 -1.72 -9.12
C ARG A 18 13.24 -0.35 -8.73
N TYR A 19 14.14 0.61 -8.49
CA TYR A 19 13.79 2.00 -8.29
C TYR A 19 13.06 2.58 -9.51
N SER A 20 13.59 2.34 -10.73
CA SER A 20 12.97 2.83 -11.95
C SER A 20 11.57 2.24 -12.19
N GLU A 21 11.38 0.94 -11.96
CA GLU A 21 10.08 0.28 -12.02
C GLU A 21 9.10 0.90 -11.02
N THR A 22 9.56 1.14 -9.79
CA THR A 22 8.75 1.76 -8.75
C THR A 22 8.30 3.17 -9.14
N VAL A 23 9.21 4.00 -9.63
CA VAL A 23 8.88 5.35 -10.10
C VAL A 23 7.86 5.30 -11.23
N ILE A 24 8.04 4.37 -12.19
CA ILE A 24 7.09 4.18 -13.30
C ILE A 24 5.71 3.83 -12.74
N GLU A 25 5.60 2.82 -11.87
CA GLU A 25 4.31 2.39 -11.33
C GLU A 25 3.65 3.49 -10.50
N ARG A 26 4.41 4.27 -9.72
CA ARG A 26 3.90 5.43 -8.97
C ARG A 26 3.39 6.54 -9.90
N ILE A 27 4.07 6.79 -11.03
CA ILE A 27 3.59 7.73 -12.05
C ILE A 27 2.27 7.23 -12.64
N TYR A 28 2.17 5.96 -13.02
CA TYR A 28 0.92 5.41 -13.55
C TYR A 28 -0.20 5.47 -12.50
N PHE A 29 0.08 5.08 -11.26
CA PHE A 29 -0.85 5.13 -10.13
C PHE A 29 -1.41 6.54 -9.89
N GLY A 30 -0.53 7.55 -9.92
CA GLY A 30 -0.90 8.94 -9.67
C GLY A 30 -1.49 9.68 -10.87
N CYS A 31 -1.23 9.23 -12.11
CA CYS A 31 -1.63 9.95 -13.32
C CYS A 31 -2.80 9.32 -14.08
N THR A 32 -2.91 7.99 -14.13
CA THR A 32 -3.98 7.31 -14.88
C THR A 32 -4.87 6.48 -13.96
N ARG A 33 -6.17 6.44 -14.30
CA ARG A 33 -7.17 5.57 -13.66
C ARG A 33 -7.50 4.33 -14.50
N GLN A 34 -6.92 4.26 -15.70
CA GLN A 34 -7.10 3.15 -16.63
C GLN A 34 -5.84 2.29 -16.59
N HIS A 35 -6.03 1.00 -16.29
CA HIS A 35 -4.95 0.01 -16.24
C HIS A 35 -4.78 -0.63 -17.63
N ASN A 36 -4.46 0.19 -18.63
CA ASN A 36 -4.26 -0.26 -20.02
C ASN A 36 -2.81 -0.09 -20.49
N GLY A 37 -1.88 0.20 -19.56
CA GLY A 37 -0.47 0.44 -19.86
C GLY A 37 -0.22 1.68 -20.73
N ARG A 38 -1.17 2.63 -20.78
CA ARG A 38 -1.04 3.83 -21.61
C ARG A 38 -1.30 5.09 -20.80
N LEU A 39 -0.32 5.98 -20.80
CA LEU A 39 -0.47 7.33 -20.30
C LEU A 39 -0.83 8.28 -21.44
N THR A 40 -2.00 8.90 -21.40
CA THR A 40 -2.42 9.84 -22.45
C THR A 40 -1.94 11.26 -22.16
N LEU A 41 -1.93 12.11 -23.19
CA LEU A 41 -1.65 13.55 -23.00
C LEU A 41 -2.64 14.21 -22.03
N GLN A 42 -3.88 13.72 -21.97
CA GLN A 42 -4.88 14.25 -21.05
C GLN A 42 -4.55 13.90 -19.59
N ASP A 43 -4.03 12.70 -19.34
CA ASP A 43 -3.58 12.26 -18.02
C ASP A 43 -2.41 13.12 -17.54
N VAL A 44 -1.39 13.31 -18.40
CA VAL A 44 -0.24 14.18 -18.12
C VAL A 44 -0.66 15.63 -17.84
N LYS A 45 -1.62 16.17 -18.60
CA LYS A 45 -2.12 17.54 -18.40
C LYS A 45 -2.92 17.72 -17.11
N ARG A 46 -3.56 16.65 -16.61
CA ARG A 46 -4.35 16.67 -15.39
C ARG A 46 -3.53 16.33 -14.15
N SER A 47 -2.45 15.57 -14.31
CA SER A 47 -1.51 15.26 -13.25
C SER A 47 -0.52 16.40 -13.02
N ARG A 48 0.32 16.26 -12.00
CA ARG A 48 1.42 17.19 -11.72
C ARG A 48 2.75 16.75 -12.31
N LEU A 49 2.78 15.68 -13.12
CA LEU A 49 4.00 15.01 -13.57
C LEU A 49 5.05 15.98 -14.14
N LEU A 50 4.68 16.85 -15.08
CA LEU A 50 5.63 17.79 -15.68
C LEU A 50 6.17 18.81 -14.67
N ARG A 51 5.32 19.25 -13.72
CA ARG A 51 5.76 20.16 -12.66
C ARG A 51 6.71 19.44 -11.70
N THR A 52 6.41 18.19 -11.36
CA THR A 52 7.25 17.37 -10.49
C THR A 52 8.62 17.12 -11.13
N LEU A 53 8.67 16.84 -12.43
CA LEU A 53 9.94 16.72 -13.16
C LEU A 53 10.81 17.99 -13.09
N LEU A 54 10.20 19.17 -13.14
CA LEU A 54 10.94 20.44 -12.97
C LEU A 54 11.44 20.62 -11.54
N VAL A 55 10.63 20.23 -10.53
CA VAL A 55 11.05 20.29 -9.11
C VAL A 55 12.25 19.38 -8.85
N VAL A 56 12.24 18.16 -9.39
CA VAL A 56 13.35 17.20 -9.24
C VAL A 56 14.64 17.70 -9.90
N ASP A 57 14.56 18.55 -10.92
CA ASP A 57 15.77 19.12 -11.54
C ASP A 57 16.45 20.18 -10.63
N GLU A 58 15.69 20.80 -9.72
CA GLU A 58 16.17 21.86 -8.83
C GLU A 58 16.44 21.39 -7.39
N GLU A 59 15.73 20.37 -6.92
CA GLU A 59 15.82 19.86 -5.55
C GLU A 59 17.02 18.91 -5.39
N GLU A 60 17.86 19.13 -4.38
CA GLU A 60 19.06 18.29 -4.16
C GLU A 60 18.72 16.99 -3.44
N ASP A 61 17.75 17.05 -2.52
CA ASP A 61 17.27 15.91 -1.73
C ASP A 61 16.06 15.26 -2.42
N ILE A 62 16.30 14.11 -3.06
CA ILE A 62 15.28 13.39 -3.83
C ILE A 62 14.07 12.99 -2.96
N ASN A 63 14.23 12.87 -1.64
CA ASN A 63 13.15 12.49 -0.72
C ASN A 63 12.20 13.65 -0.40
N ARG A 64 12.56 14.89 -0.74
CA ARG A 64 11.62 16.04 -0.69
C ARG A 64 10.53 15.92 -1.75
N GLU A 65 10.81 15.25 -2.86
CA GLU A 65 9.83 14.91 -3.88
C GLU A 65 9.11 13.60 -3.53
N ARG A 66 8.01 13.71 -2.79
CA ARG A 66 7.25 12.55 -2.32
C ARG A 66 6.30 11.96 -3.35
N GLN A 67 5.96 12.66 -4.42
CA GLN A 67 4.89 12.25 -5.31
C GLN A 67 5.26 11.01 -6.14
N PHE A 68 6.46 10.96 -6.68
CA PHE A 68 6.90 9.89 -7.59
C PHE A 68 8.33 9.41 -7.32
N PHE A 69 9.25 10.31 -6.97
CA PHE A 69 10.69 10.05 -7.06
C PHE A 69 11.39 9.76 -5.73
N SER A 70 10.75 9.99 -4.57
CA SER A 70 11.31 9.68 -3.25
C SER A 70 11.92 8.27 -3.20
N TYR A 71 13.18 8.23 -2.80
CA TYR A 71 13.93 6.99 -2.58
C TYR A 71 13.44 6.27 -1.32
N GLU A 72 13.14 6.98 -0.24
CA GLU A 72 12.54 6.41 0.99
C GLU A 72 11.27 5.61 0.68
N HIS A 73 10.38 6.15 -0.15
CA HIS A 73 9.16 5.46 -0.55
C HIS A 73 9.45 4.21 -1.39
N PHE A 74 10.44 4.26 -2.28
CA PHE A 74 10.90 3.07 -2.99
C PHE A 74 11.43 2.02 -2.03
N TYR A 75 12.28 2.43 -1.08
CA TYR A 75 12.90 1.55 -0.12
C TYR A 75 11.85 0.78 0.68
N VAL A 76 10.86 1.49 1.22
CA VAL A 76 9.72 0.88 1.92
C VAL A 76 8.99 -0.11 1.01
N LEU A 77 8.61 0.27 -0.22
CA LEU A 77 7.91 -0.64 -1.14
C LEU A 77 8.73 -1.89 -1.44
N TYR A 78 10.05 -1.74 -1.61
CA TYR A 78 10.95 -2.85 -1.86
C TYR A 78 11.10 -3.79 -0.66
N CYS A 79 11.39 -3.26 0.54
CA CYS A 79 11.55 -4.07 1.75
C CYS A 79 10.24 -4.77 2.14
N ARG A 80 9.10 -4.08 2.05
CA ARG A 80 7.78 -4.68 2.30
C ARG A 80 7.46 -5.84 1.36
N PHE A 81 7.93 -5.78 0.10
CA PHE A 81 7.82 -6.89 -0.83
C PHE A 81 8.76 -8.04 -0.43
N TRP A 82 10.02 -7.69 -0.13
CA TRP A 82 11.06 -8.65 0.23
C TRP A 82 10.72 -9.46 1.50
N GLU A 83 10.08 -8.84 2.50
CA GLU A 83 9.55 -9.52 3.69
C GLU A 83 8.55 -10.65 3.36
N LEU A 84 7.84 -10.54 2.24
CA LEU A 84 6.88 -11.55 1.79
C LEU A 84 7.53 -12.61 0.88
N ASP A 85 8.37 -12.18 -0.06
CA ASP A 85 9.08 -13.02 -1.04
C ASP A 85 10.26 -13.76 -0.40
N SER A 86 9.95 -14.76 0.43
CA SER A 86 10.93 -15.52 1.22
C SER A 86 11.83 -16.42 0.37
N ASN A 87 11.42 -16.77 -0.85
CA ASN A 87 12.20 -17.58 -1.80
C ASN A 87 12.92 -16.74 -2.86
N HIS A 88 12.74 -15.42 -2.84
CA HIS A 88 13.43 -14.44 -3.67
C HIS A 88 13.26 -14.69 -5.17
N ASP A 89 12.08 -15.16 -5.59
CA ASP A 89 11.76 -15.41 -7.00
C ASP A 89 11.06 -14.22 -7.67
N LEU A 90 10.88 -13.11 -6.93
CA LEU A 90 10.21 -11.88 -7.36
C LEU A 90 8.73 -12.08 -7.67
N GLN A 91 8.12 -13.11 -7.08
CA GLN A 91 6.71 -13.41 -7.14
C GLN A 91 6.20 -13.66 -5.72
N ILE A 92 5.00 -13.17 -5.43
CA ILE A 92 4.32 -13.49 -4.18
C ILE A 92 3.00 -14.18 -4.51
N ASP A 93 2.70 -15.24 -3.78
CA ASP A 93 1.45 -15.96 -3.91
C ASP A 93 0.40 -15.45 -2.89
N ARG A 94 -0.74 -16.15 -2.84
CA ARG A 94 -1.83 -15.82 -1.92
C ARG A 94 -1.41 -15.94 -0.45
N GLU A 95 -0.66 -16.98 -0.10
CA GLU A 95 -0.24 -17.23 1.28
C GLU A 95 0.81 -16.19 1.72
N ASP A 96 1.68 -15.78 0.80
CA ASP A 96 2.61 -14.67 1.02
C ASP A 96 1.84 -13.38 1.31
N LEU A 97 0.90 -13.00 0.44
CA LEU A 97 0.12 -11.78 0.64
C LEU A 97 -0.75 -11.84 1.90
N MET A 98 -1.24 -13.02 2.29
CA MET A 98 -1.97 -13.21 3.54
C MET A 98 -1.15 -12.89 4.78
N ARG A 99 0.19 -12.91 4.72
CA ARG A 99 1.06 -12.49 5.85
C ARG A 99 1.15 -10.97 5.99
N TYR A 100 0.80 -10.21 4.95
CA TYR A 100 0.93 -8.75 4.93
C TYR A 100 0.19 -8.05 6.08
N GLY A 101 0.88 -7.13 6.74
CA GLY A 101 0.34 -6.38 7.89
C GLY A 101 -0.09 -7.30 9.04
N SER A 102 0.66 -8.37 9.31
CA SER A 102 0.34 -9.37 10.34
C SER A 102 -1.02 -10.02 10.12
N HIS A 103 -1.28 -10.49 8.90
CA HIS A 103 -2.55 -11.07 8.49
C HIS A 103 -3.74 -10.12 8.58
N SER A 104 -3.52 -8.82 8.33
CA SER A 104 -4.57 -7.80 8.45
C SER A 104 -5.76 -8.03 7.51
N LEU A 105 -5.53 -8.54 6.31
CA LEU A 105 -6.53 -8.72 5.25
C LEU A 105 -7.28 -10.05 5.34
N THR A 106 -8.54 -10.07 4.93
CA THR A 106 -9.34 -11.31 4.81
C THR A 106 -8.95 -12.12 3.58
N SER A 107 -9.11 -13.44 3.67
CA SER A 107 -8.88 -14.35 2.54
C SER A 107 -9.77 -13.99 1.34
N ARG A 108 -11.04 -13.63 1.58
CA ARG A 108 -11.96 -13.17 0.53
C ARG A 108 -11.45 -11.98 -0.25
N ILE A 109 -10.82 -10.97 0.39
CA ILE A 109 -10.32 -9.81 -0.37
C ILE A 109 -9.03 -10.17 -1.11
N VAL A 110 -8.17 -11.00 -0.52
CA VAL A 110 -6.96 -11.51 -1.18
C VAL A 110 -7.32 -12.32 -2.43
N GLU A 111 -8.33 -13.17 -2.39
CA GLU A 111 -8.84 -13.87 -3.57
C GLU A 111 -9.31 -12.91 -4.68
N ARG A 112 -9.90 -11.77 -4.32
CA ARG A 112 -10.31 -10.76 -5.31
C ARG A 112 -9.12 -10.04 -5.94
N ILE A 113 -8.05 -9.83 -5.19
CA ILE A 113 -6.81 -9.26 -5.73
C ILE A 113 -6.20 -10.23 -6.75
N PHE A 114 -6.00 -11.50 -6.36
CA PHE A 114 -5.43 -12.52 -7.25
C PHE A 114 -6.35 -12.93 -8.40
N GLY A 115 -7.66 -12.70 -8.26
CA GLY A 115 -8.63 -12.83 -9.36
C GLY A 115 -8.53 -11.71 -10.41
N GLY A 116 -7.67 -10.71 -10.21
CA GLY A 116 -7.48 -9.60 -11.15
C GLY A 116 -8.64 -8.61 -11.18
N TYR A 117 -9.50 -8.61 -10.14
CA TYR A 117 -10.68 -7.73 -10.10
C TYR A 117 -10.29 -6.27 -9.88
N ALA A 118 -9.29 -6.00 -9.05
CA ALA A 118 -8.77 -4.66 -8.84
C ALA A 118 -8.15 -4.07 -10.11
N ARG A 119 -7.26 -4.87 -10.71
CA ARG A 119 -6.58 -4.68 -11.99
C ARG A 119 -6.09 -6.05 -12.48
N PRO A 120 -5.99 -6.27 -13.80
CA PRO A 120 -5.28 -7.43 -14.33
C PRO A 120 -3.86 -7.49 -13.77
N LEU A 121 -3.42 -8.68 -13.34
CA LEU A 121 -2.04 -8.89 -12.92
C LEU A 121 -1.12 -8.98 -14.13
N ASP A 122 0.14 -8.59 -13.95
CA ASP A 122 1.12 -8.43 -15.04
C ASP A 122 1.49 -9.77 -15.70
N SER A 123 1.33 -10.88 -14.99
CA SER A 123 1.65 -12.23 -15.46
C SER A 123 0.38 -13.08 -15.67
N PRO A 124 -0.37 -12.89 -16.78
CA PRO A 124 -1.55 -13.71 -17.07
C PRO A 124 -1.21 -15.19 -17.29
N GLU A 125 0.04 -15.50 -17.64
CA GLU A 125 0.53 -16.87 -17.88
C GLU A 125 0.82 -17.63 -16.58
N ASN A 126 0.98 -16.94 -15.44
CA ASN A 126 1.20 -17.55 -14.14
C ASN A 126 0.08 -17.15 -13.15
N PRO A 127 -1.15 -17.66 -13.35
CA PRO A 127 -2.29 -17.28 -12.53
C PRO A 127 -2.07 -17.72 -11.08
N GLY A 128 -2.18 -16.78 -10.15
CA GLY A 128 -1.98 -17.02 -8.71
C GLY A 128 -0.73 -16.38 -8.13
N PHE A 129 0.10 -15.74 -8.97
CA PHE A 129 1.26 -14.98 -8.53
C PHE A 129 1.11 -13.50 -8.85
N MET A 130 1.65 -12.69 -7.97
CA MET A 130 1.72 -11.23 -8.05
C MET A 130 3.20 -10.84 -8.19
N SER A 131 3.52 -10.04 -9.20
CA SER A 131 4.87 -9.49 -9.38
C SER A 131 5.14 -8.30 -8.45
N TYR A 132 6.39 -7.84 -8.41
CA TYR A 132 6.76 -6.62 -7.69
C TYR A 132 5.95 -5.38 -8.12
N THR A 133 5.72 -5.20 -9.43
CA THR A 133 4.93 -4.09 -9.96
C THR A 133 3.46 -4.20 -9.56
N ASP A 134 2.88 -5.40 -9.61
CA ASP A 134 1.54 -5.65 -9.08
C ASP A 134 1.45 -5.31 -7.57
N PHE A 135 2.48 -5.68 -6.78
CA PHE A 135 2.56 -5.40 -5.36
C PHE A 135 2.63 -3.90 -5.05
N ILE A 136 3.34 -3.10 -5.84
CA ILE A 136 3.37 -1.64 -5.66
C ILE A 136 1.96 -1.06 -5.70
N TRP A 137 1.12 -1.49 -6.65
CA TRP A 137 -0.28 -1.03 -6.72
C TRP A 137 -1.10 -1.48 -5.52
N PHE A 138 -0.90 -2.72 -5.08
CA PHE A 138 -1.54 -3.25 -3.88
C PHE A 138 -1.15 -2.41 -2.64
N CYS A 139 0.14 -2.24 -2.39
CA CYS A 139 0.66 -1.58 -1.19
C CYS A 139 0.23 -0.11 -1.13
N LEU A 140 0.37 0.64 -2.23
CA LEU A 140 -0.12 2.02 -2.31
C LEU A 140 -1.63 2.12 -2.08
N SER A 141 -2.41 1.16 -2.60
CA SER A 141 -3.86 1.14 -2.41
C SER A 141 -4.24 0.74 -0.99
N GLU A 142 -3.50 -0.15 -0.36
CA GLU A 142 -3.78 -0.68 0.98
C GLU A 142 -3.45 0.35 2.06
N GLU A 143 -2.30 1.02 1.93
CA GLU A 143 -1.81 1.99 2.91
C GLU A 143 -2.47 3.37 2.79
N ASP A 144 -2.88 3.80 1.59
CA ASP A 144 -3.72 4.98 1.39
C ASP A 144 -5.00 4.67 0.61
N LYS A 145 -6.03 4.23 1.35
CA LYS A 145 -7.38 3.99 0.81
C LYS A 145 -8.19 5.26 0.54
N THR A 146 -7.62 6.46 0.76
CA THR A 146 -8.33 7.73 0.57
C THR A 146 -8.15 8.28 -0.85
N SER A 147 -7.10 7.85 -1.54
CA SER A 147 -6.82 8.28 -2.91
C SER A 147 -7.87 7.79 -3.91
N ASP A 148 -8.14 8.58 -4.95
CA ASP A 148 -9.12 8.24 -5.98
C ASP A 148 -8.79 6.94 -6.73
N THR A 149 -7.49 6.60 -6.82
CA THR A 149 -6.97 5.37 -7.45
C THR A 149 -7.21 4.18 -6.53
N ALA A 150 -6.87 4.28 -5.24
CA ALA A 150 -7.14 3.22 -4.26
C ALA A 150 -8.64 2.95 -4.09
N ILE A 151 -9.47 4.00 -4.11
CA ILE A 151 -10.93 3.83 -4.07
C ILE A 151 -11.41 3.04 -5.30
N ASP A 152 -10.88 3.32 -6.49
CA ASP A 152 -11.23 2.55 -7.69
C ASP A 152 -10.73 1.09 -7.58
N TYR A 153 -9.53 0.86 -7.04
CA TYR A 153 -8.94 -0.46 -6.80
C TYR A 153 -9.85 -1.32 -5.90
N TRP A 154 -10.17 -0.82 -4.70
CA TRP A 154 -10.98 -1.57 -3.74
C TRP A 154 -12.45 -1.66 -4.13
N PHE A 155 -12.99 -0.65 -4.81
CA PHE A 155 -14.36 -0.70 -5.33
C PHE A 155 -14.55 -1.91 -6.24
N ARG A 156 -13.64 -2.14 -7.19
CA ARG A 156 -13.74 -3.29 -8.11
C ARG A 156 -13.54 -4.64 -7.41
N CYS A 157 -12.73 -4.68 -6.35
CA CYS A 157 -12.62 -5.88 -5.53
C CYS A 157 -13.93 -6.20 -4.81
N VAL A 158 -14.59 -5.19 -4.23
CA VAL A 158 -15.80 -5.35 -3.42
C VAL A 158 -17.05 -5.54 -4.28
N ASP A 159 -17.12 -4.91 -5.45
CA ASP A 159 -18.17 -5.11 -6.45
C ASP A 159 -18.06 -6.54 -7.04
N ARG A 160 -18.82 -7.48 -6.49
CA ARG A 160 -18.60 -8.92 -6.74
C ARG A 160 -19.03 -9.34 -8.13
N ASP A 161 -20.14 -8.80 -8.63
CA ASP A 161 -20.71 -9.09 -9.94
C ASP A 161 -20.27 -8.10 -11.02
N GLY A 162 -19.61 -7.00 -10.65
CA GLY A 162 -19.01 -6.05 -11.57
C GLY A 162 -20.04 -5.12 -12.23
N ASP A 163 -21.22 -4.96 -11.62
CA ASP A 163 -22.31 -4.13 -12.16
C ASP A 163 -22.11 -2.63 -11.90
N GLY A 164 -21.07 -2.26 -11.15
CA GLY A 164 -20.74 -0.89 -10.79
C GLY A 164 -21.46 -0.39 -9.53
N LEU A 165 -22.06 -1.29 -8.74
CA LEU A 165 -22.79 -1.02 -7.51
C LEU A 165 -22.31 -1.94 -6.38
N ILE A 166 -22.03 -1.36 -5.21
CA ILE A 166 -21.86 -2.14 -3.98
C ILE A 166 -23.20 -2.21 -3.27
N THR A 167 -23.75 -3.41 -3.16
CA THR A 167 -25.02 -3.71 -2.51
C THR A 167 -24.82 -4.20 -1.07
N MET A 168 -25.92 -4.39 -0.35
CA MET A 168 -25.89 -5.03 0.98
C MET A 168 -25.34 -6.46 0.92
N TYR A 169 -25.58 -7.18 -0.18
CA TYR A 169 -25.09 -8.55 -0.36
C TYR A 169 -23.56 -8.60 -0.51
N ASP A 170 -22.97 -7.60 -1.18
CA ASP A 170 -21.52 -7.49 -1.31
C ASP A 170 -20.88 -7.18 0.05
N MET A 171 -21.42 -6.19 0.76
CA MET A 171 -20.93 -5.82 2.09
C MET A 171 -21.08 -6.98 3.09
N GLU A 172 -22.22 -7.65 3.11
CA GLU A 172 -22.44 -8.83 3.97
C GLU A 172 -21.47 -9.96 3.64
N PHE A 173 -21.16 -10.17 2.35
CA PHE A 173 -20.20 -11.18 1.95
C PHE A 173 -18.82 -10.90 2.55
N PHE A 174 -18.27 -9.70 2.46
CA PHE A 174 -16.94 -9.45 3.04
C PHE A 174 -16.98 -9.41 4.58
N TYR A 175 -17.97 -8.74 5.16
CA TYR A 175 -18.04 -8.56 6.61
C TYR A 175 -18.26 -9.88 7.38
N LYS A 176 -18.88 -10.90 6.79
CA LYS A 176 -19.03 -12.22 7.44
C LYS A 176 -17.71 -12.85 7.87
N GLU A 177 -16.65 -12.67 7.08
CA GLU A 177 -15.33 -13.20 7.44
C GLU A 177 -14.70 -12.36 8.55
N GLN A 178 -14.84 -11.02 8.49
CA GLN A 178 -14.40 -10.13 9.57
C GLN A 178 -15.05 -10.48 10.90
N LEU A 179 -16.36 -10.72 10.90
CA LEU A 179 -17.12 -11.13 12.08
C LEU A 179 -16.53 -12.40 12.70
N HIS A 180 -16.29 -13.42 11.87
CA HIS A 180 -15.68 -14.67 12.33
C HIS A 180 -14.28 -14.45 12.93
N ARG A 181 -13.46 -13.60 12.29
CA ARG A 181 -12.14 -13.27 12.81
C ARG A 181 -12.23 -12.56 14.16
N MET A 182 -13.13 -11.59 14.33
CA MET A 182 -13.35 -10.90 15.61
C MET A 182 -13.73 -11.88 16.73
N GLU A 183 -14.61 -12.85 16.44
CA GLU A 183 -14.97 -13.92 17.38
C GLU A 183 -13.76 -14.77 17.78
N CYS A 184 -12.88 -15.12 16.83
CA CYS A 184 -11.64 -15.85 17.11
C CYS A 184 -10.66 -15.07 18.02
N PHE A 185 -10.66 -13.74 17.95
CA PHE A 185 -9.87 -12.88 18.86
C PHE A 185 -10.59 -12.62 20.20
N GLY A 186 -11.78 -13.17 20.41
CA GLY A 186 -12.54 -13.01 21.65
C GLY A 186 -13.25 -11.65 21.79
N HIS A 187 -13.41 -10.90 20.70
CA HIS A 187 -14.20 -9.68 20.69
C HIS A 187 -15.69 -9.97 20.58
N GLU A 188 -16.52 -9.08 21.12
CA GLU A 188 -17.97 -9.19 21.01
C GLU A 188 -18.42 -8.92 19.56
N PRO A 189 -19.11 -9.87 18.89
CA PRO A 189 -19.51 -9.69 17.50
C PRO A 189 -20.61 -8.63 17.37
N VAL A 190 -20.39 -7.65 16.49
CA VAL A 190 -21.44 -6.68 16.11
C VAL A 190 -22.36 -7.33 15.08
N GLN A 191 -23.68 -7.25 15.27
CA GLN A 191 -24.64 -7.83 14.35
C GLN A 191 -24.46 -7.24 12.94
N ILE A 192 -24.49 -8.11 11.93
CA ILE A 192 -24.33 -7.74 10.51
C ILE A 192 -25.27 -6.58 10.14
N LYS A 193 -26.53 -6.66 10.56
CA LYS A 193 -27.53 -5.63 10.27
C LYS A 193 -27.09 -4.24 10.75
N ASP A 194 -26.48 -4.16 11.94
CA ASP A 194 -26.07 -2.90 12.54
C ASP A 194 -24.88 -2.31 11.79
N ILE A 195 -23.88 -3.14 11.45
CA ILE A 195 -22.75 -2.71 10.62
C ILE A 195 -23.19 -2.26 9.23
N LEU A 196 -24.08 -3.00 8.57
CA LEU A 196 -24.59 -2.59 7.27
C LEU A 196 -25.32 -1.23 7.34
N CYS A 197 -26.08 -0.98 8.40
CA CYS A 197 -26.70 0.33 8.61
C CYS A 197 -25.64 1.43 8.83
N GLN A 198 -24.63 1.17 9.67
CA GLN A 198 -23.54 2.12 9.92
C GLN A 198 -22.75 2.45 8.64
N LEU A 199 -22.45 1.46 7.80
CA LEU A 199 -21.77 1.66 6.52
C LEU A 199 -22.62 2.50 5.56
N LEU A 200 -23.93 2.25 5.47
CA LEU A 200 -24.82 3.07 4.67
C LEU A 200 -24.93 4.51 5.19
N ASP A 201 -25.02 4.69 6.50
CA ASP A 201 -25.06 6.02 7.13
C ASP A 201 -23.74 6.78 6.98
N MET A 202 -22.62 6.06 6.90
CA MET A 202 -21.30 6.62 6.61
C MET A 202 -21.21 7.14 5.17
N ILE A 203 -21.66 6.35 4.19
CA ILE A 203 -21.53 6.69 2.77
C ILE A 203 -22.65 7.64 2.29
N LYS A 204 -23.85 7.53 2.87
CA LYS A 204 -25.06 8.28 2.51
C LYS A 204 -25.34 8.24 1.00
N PRO A 205 -25.55 7.04 0.42
CA PRO A 205 -25.87 6.91 -1.00
C PRO A 205 -27.19 7.65 -1.31
N ASN A 206 -27.26 8.26 -2.49
CA ASN A 206 -28.38 9.14 -2.85
C ASN A 206 -29.51 8.45 -3.61
N VAL A 207 -29.61 7.12 -3.50
CA VAL A 207 -30.54 6.27 -4.26
C VAL A 207 -31.39 5.42 -3.30
N LYS A 208 -32.62 5.08 -3.70
CA LYS A 208 -33.50 4.15 -2.98
C LYS A 208 -33.91 2.98 -3.91
N PRO A 209 -33.72 1.71 -3.53
CA PRO A 209 -33.02 1.24 -2.31
C PRO A 209 -31.55 1.69 -2.28
N PRO A 210 -30.92 1.76 -1.10
CA PRO A 210 -29.55 2.24 -0.97
C PRO A 210 -28.57 1.27 -1.66
N VAL A 211 -27.81 1.82 -2.61
CA VAL A 211 -26.70 1.16 -3.30
C VAL A 211 -25.55 2.13 -3.38
N ILE A 212 -24.33 1.66 -3.15
CA ILE A 212 -23.14 2.51 -3.13
C ILE A 212 -22.51 2.53 -4.51
N ARG A 213 -22.43 3.70 -5.14
CA ARG A 213 -21.67 3.86 -6.38
C ARG A 213 -20.28 4.35 -6.05
N ARG A 214 -19.33 4.10 -6.94
CA ARG A 214 -17.96 4.61 -6.88
C ARG A 214 -17.85 6.11 -6.57
N LYS A 215 -18.74 6.93 -7.15
CA LYS A 215 -18.80 8.38 -6.90
C LYS A 215 -19.21 8.74 -5.46
N ASP A 216 -19.96 7.87 -4.79
CA ASP A 216 -20.42 8.13 -3.42
C ASP A 216 -19.26 7.95 -2.43
N LEU A 217 -18.43 6.92 -2.63
CA LEU A 217 -17.19 6.72 -1.86
C LEU A 217 -16.19 7.87 -2.05
N LYS A 218 -15.99 8.32 -3.29
CA LYS A 218 -15.11 9.47 -3.57
C LYS A 218 -15.58 10.78 -2.93
N ARG A 219 -16.89 10.91 -2.67
CA ARG A 219 -17.46 12.12 -2.05
C ARG A 219 -17.44 12.09 -0.52
N CYS A 220 -17.55 10.91 0.11
CA CYS A 220 -17.78 10.82 1.56
C CYS A 220 -16.53 11.09 2.40
N ARG A 221 -15.32 11.04 1.81
CA ARG A 221 -14.01 11.11 2.51
C ARG A 221 -13.77 10.03 3.57
N LEU A 222 -14.68 9.06 3.71
CA LEU A 222 -14.62 7.96 4.67
C LEU A 222 -14.51 6.60 3.94
N ALA A 223 -14.13 6.61 2.67
CA ALA A 223 -14.00 5.39 1.87
C ALA A 223 -12.98 4.40 2.47
N GLY A 224 -11.86 4.90 3.01
CA GLY A 224 -10.88 4.06 3.70
C GLY A 224 -11.49 3.30 4.87
N ASN A 225 -12.26 3.98 5.72
CA ASN A 225 -12.95 3.34 6.85
C ASN A 225 -13.96 2.30 6.38
N PHE A 226 -14.75 2.65 5.36
CA PHE A 226 -15.70 1.72 4.74
C PHE A 226 -15.03 0.41 4.30
N PHE A 227 -13.89 0.51 3.61
CA PHE A 227 -13.16 -0.67 3.16
C PHE A 227 -12.50 -1.44 4.31
N ASN A 228 -11.90 -0.75 5.29
CA ASN A 228 -11.27 -1.41 6.44
C ASN A 228 -12.28 -2.24 7.24
N VAL A 229 -13.49 -1.72 7.49
CA VAL A 229 -14.56 -2.48 8.16
C VAL A 229 -14.88 -3.79 7.43
N LEU A 230 -14.84 -3.80 6.10
CA LEU A 230 -15.19 -4.99 5.31
C LEU A 230 -14.11 -6.06 5.30
N PHE A 231 -12.82 -5.69 5.32
CA PHE A 231 -11.77 -6.67 5.02
C PHE A 231 -10.39 -6.41 5.65
N ASN A 232 -10.17 -5.34 6.42
CA ASN A 232 -8.90 -5.14 7.15
C ASN A 232 -9.16 -5.02 8.66
N LEU A 233 -8.88 -6.08 9.41
CA LEU A 233 -9.19 -6.15 10.84
C LEU A 233 -8.35 -5.21 11.69
N ASN A 234 -7.05 -5.12 11.42
CA ASN A 234 -6.13 -4.30 12.21
C ASN A 234 -6.50 -2.82 12.07
N LYS A 235 -6.73 -2.35 10.83
CA LYS A 235 -7.17 -0.98 10.57
C LYS A 235 -8.62 -0.74 11.03
N PHE A 236 -9.48 -1.75 11.04
CA PHE A 236 -10.81 -1.64 11.62
C PHE A 236 -10.74 -1.37 13.13
N PHE A 237 -9.95 -2.15 13.89
CA PHE A 237 -9.75 -1.90 15.31
C PHE A 237 -9.09 -0.55 15.61
N ALA A 238 -8.14 -0.11 14.79
CA ALA A 238 -7.55 1.23 14.92
C ALA A 238 -8.61 2.34 14.80
N ILE A 239 -9.58 2.20 13.88
CA ILE A 239 -10.71 3.15 13.74
C ILE A 239 -11.59 3.15 15.00
N GLU A 240 -11.85 1.99 15.59
CA GLU A 240 -12.65 1.88 16.82
C GLU A 240 -11.94 2.46 18.04
N ALA A 241 -10.61 2.29 18.14
CA ALA A 241 -9.80 2.79 19.23
C ALA A 241 -9.74 4.33 19.28
N ARG A 242 -9.86 5.01 18.12
CA ARG A 242 -9.85 6.48 17.99
C ARG A 242 -8.71 7.15 18.77
N ASP A 243 -7.48 6.65 18.60
CA ASP A 243 -6.32 7.16 19.35
C ASP A 243 -6.17 8.69 19.19
N PRO A 244 -6.33 9.48 20.28
CA PRO A 244 -6.20 10.93 20.22
C PRO A 244 -4.81 11.41 19.78
N LEU A 245 -3.76 10.62 20.00
CA LEU A 245 -2.40 10.96 19.59
C LEU A 245 -2.26 10.87 18.07
N GLN A 246 -2.74 9.77 17.48
CA GLN A 246 -2.76 9.58 16.03
C GLN A 246 -3.53 10.72 15.33
N ILE A 247 -4.74 11.04 15.83
CA ILE A 247 -5.56 12.14 15.27
C ILE A 247 -4.82 13.48 15.33
N ARG A 248 -4.09 13.75 16.43
CA ARG A 248 -3.30 14.98 16.57
C ARG A 248 -2.14 15.03 15.58
N GLN A 249 -1.46 13.91 15.34
CA GLN A 249 -0.35 13.82 14.38
C GLN A 249 -0.84 14.04 12.94
N GLU A 250 -1.97 13.43 12.57
CA GLU A 250 -2.62 13.63 11.27
C GLU A 250 -2.99 15.11 11.07
N HIS A 251 -3.55 15.76 12.10
CA HIS A 251 -3.86 17.19 12.06
C HIS A 251 -2.63 18.10 12.03
N ALA A 252 -1.49 17.65 12.55
CA ALA A 252 -0.25 18.41 12.54
C ALA A 252 0.47 18.39 11.18
N THR A 253 0.15 17.42 10.32
CA THR A 253 0.76 17.21 8.99
C THR A 253 -0.31 17.12 7.87
N PRO A 254 -1.20 18.11 7.73
CA PRO A 254 -2.32 18.05 6.79
C PRO A 254 -1.90 17.98 5.31
N GLU A 255 -0.66 18.32 5.00
CA GLU A 255 -0.06 18.23 3.67
C GLU A 255 0.37 16.82 3.28
N LEU A 256 0.58 15.93 4.26
CA LEU A 256 0.98 14.55 4.04
C LEU A 256 -0.25 13.67 3.79
N THR A 257 -0.13 12.77 2.83
CA THR A 257 -1.08 11.68 2.62
C THR A 257 -0.87 10.58 3.65
N ASP A 258 -1.82 9.64 3.73
CA ASP A 258 -1.68 8.49 4.62
C ASP A 258 -0.52 7.58 4.17
N TRP A 259 -0.27 7.51 2.85
CA TRP A 259 0.92 6.85 2.30
C TRP A 259 2.21 7.53 2.76
N ASP A 260 2.28 8.87 2.68
CA ASP A 260 3.50 9.59 3.08
C ASP A 260 3.81 9.38 4.58
N ARG A 261 2.77 9.35 5.42
CA ARG A 261 2.92 9.05 6.86
C ARG A 261 3.35 7.62 7.10
N PHE A 262 2.73 6.65 6.42
CA PHE A 262 3.10 5.25 6.51
C PHE A 262 4.55 5.03 6.08
N ALA A 263 4.94 5.54 4.91
CA ALA A 263 6.28 5.37 4.37
C ALA A 263 7.34 6.01 5.27
N ALA A 264 7.08 7.20 5.83
CA ALA A 264 8.02 7.83 6.76
C ALA A 264 8.22 7.00 8.05
N LEU A 265 7.15 6.47 8.63
CA LEU A 265 7.23 5.63 9.84
C LEU A 265 7.92 4.30 9.56
N GLU A 266 7.57 3.67 8.44
CA GLU A 266 8.11 2.36 8.07
C GLU A 266 9.59 2.47 7.65
N TYR A 267 9.97 3.54 6.97
CA TYR A 267 11.38 3.80 6.66
C TYR A 267 12.22 3.94 7.93
N LEU A 268 11.72 4.69 8.93
CA LEU A 268 12.40 4.83 10.23
C LEU A 268 12.52 3.49 10.97
N ARG A 269 11.49 2.64 10.90
CA ARG A 269 11.52 1.29 11.47
C ARG A 269 12.60 0.44 10.81
N LEU A 270 12.60 0.39 9.47
CA LEU A 270 13.54 -0.40 8.69
C LEU A 270 14.99 0.07 8.89
N SER A 271 15.22 1.39 8.90
CA SER A 271 16.57 1.93 9.14
C SER A 271 17.08 1.62 10.54
N ALA A 272 16.21 1.64 11.55
CA ALA A 272 16.60 1.30 12.92
C ALA A 272 16.93 -0.20 13.06
N GLU A 273 16.17 -1.09 12.42
CA GLU A 273 16.44 -2.54 12.41
C GLU A 273 17.75 -2.88 11.68
N GLU A 274 18.10 -2.12 10.64
CA GLU A 274 19.40 -2.24 9.95
C GLU A 274 20.57 -1.78 10.83
N GLU A 275 20.45 -0.65 11.52
CA GLU A 275 21.46 -0.15 12.45
C GLU A 275 21.67 -1.14 13.62
N GLU A 276 20.61 -1.67 14.21
CA GLU A 276 20.68 -2.69 15.28
C GLU A 276 21.32 -3.99 14.78
N GLY A 277 20.96 -4.47 13.60
CA GLY A 277 21.56 -5.67 13.01
C GLY A 277 23.04 -5.51 12.69
N GLU A 278 23.47 -4.31 12.27
CA GLU A 278 24.87 -3.98 12.11
C GLU A 278 25.60 -3.96 13.47
N GLU A 279 25.06 -3.29 14.49
CA GLU A 279 25.62 -3.25 15.84
C GLU A 279 25.76 -4.65 16.48
N GLU A 280 24.74 -5.50 16.39
CA GLU A 280 24.79 -6.90 16.84
C GLU A 280 25.86 -7.70 16.08
N SER A 281 26.02 -7.47 14.77
CA SER A 281 27.08 -8.11 13.99
C SER A 281 28.47 -7.65 14.43
N TRP A 282 28.64 -6.38 14.79
CA TRP A 282 29.90 -5.83 15.32
C TRP A 282 30.20 -6.36 16.73
N GLU A 283 29.18 -6.61 17.55
CA GLU A 283 29.33 -7.23 18.88
C GLU A 283 29.66 -8.74 18.80
N GLU A 284 29.04 -9.50 17.88
CA GLU A 284 29.41 -10.90 17.63
C GLU A 284 30.85 -11.04 17.09
N VAL A 285 31.29 -10.09 16.25
CA VAL A 285 32.69 -10.01 15.79
C VAL A 285 33.62 -9.54 16.91
N GLY A 286 33.14 -8.72 17.84
CA GLY A 286 33.85 -8.25 19.04
C GLY A 286 34.12 -9.35 20.06
N ASP A 287 33.21 -10.30 20.23
CA ASP A 287 33.37 -11.47 21.10
C ASP A 287 34.19 -12.60 20.44
N ALA A 288 34.42 -12.52 19.12
CA ALA A 288 35.29 -13.42 18.37
C ALA A 288 36.75 -12.92 18.24
N ALA A 289 37.21 -12.04 19.13
CA ALA A 289 38.58 -11.53 19.11
C ALA A 289 39.63 -12.59 19.53
N ASN A 290 40.13 -13.37 18.57
CA ASN A 290 41.50 -13.88 18.56
C ASN A 290 42.13 -13.58 17.17
N PRO A 291 43.36 -13.05 17.10
CA PRO A 291 43.78 -12.18 16.00
C PRO A 291 44.39 -13.00 14.88
N LEU A 292 43.93 -12.79 13.64
CA LEU A 292 44.70 -12.89 12.40
C LEU A 292 43.73 -12.78 11.22
N MET A 293 43.62 -11.59 10.63
CA MET A 293 44.07 -11.34 9.26
C MET A 293 43.60 -9.95 8.85
N ALA A 294 44.58 -9.10 8.59
CA ALA A 294 44.43 -7.82 7.93
C ALA A 294 43.84 -8.02 6.52
N GLY A 295 42.94 -7.13 6.12
CA GLY A 295 42.39 -7.11 4.78
C GLY A 295 41.18 -6.21 4.68
N GLU A 296 41.38 -4.92 4.95
CA GLU A 296 40.42 -3.86 4.65
C GLU A 296 39.90 -3.97 3.21
N ALA A 297 38.60 -3.76 3.04
CA ALA A 297 38.09 -2.92 1.94
C ALA A 297 36.73 -2.30 2.33
N PRO A 298 36.44 -1.08 1.85
CA PRO A 298 35.58 -0.12 2.53
C PRO A 298 34.22 0.08 1.86
N PHE A 299 33.35 0.77 2.60
CA PHE A 299 32.13 1.50 2.22
C PHE A 299 31.93 1.78 0.73
#